data_AF-A0A7S4HEK6-F1
#
_entry.id   AF-A0A7S4HEK6-F1
#
_cell.length_a   1.000
_cell.length_b   1.000
_cell.length_c   1.000
_cell.angle_alpha   90.00
_cell.angle_beta   90.00
_cell.angle_gamma   90.00
#
_symmetry.space_group_name_H-M   'P 1'
#
loop_
_entity.id
_entity.type
_entity.pdbx_description
1 polymer ?
#
loop_
_entity_poly.entity_id
_entity_poly.type
_entity_poly.pdbx_seq_one_letter_code
_entity_poly.pdbx_strand_id
1 'polypeptide(L)'
;SPLLSSPPSPVFHGSAEENIDAICANGLDPTKRGINGQAHGKGEYFGIDAGISQPYCRGGRKMVVFVVLLDPSGVTVECEQRRMVVINRPEFQLPLAVLTFEPQPPPQHHAPPA
;
A
#
# COMPACT_ATOMS: atom_id res chain seq x y z
N SER A 1 24.52 22.08 0.16
CA SER A 1 24.49 20.63 -0.14
C SER A 1 23.07 20.22 -0.39
N PRO A 2 22.69 19.68 -1.56
CA PRO A 2 21.36 19.11 -1.68
C PRO A 2 21.33 17.93 -0.73
N LEU A 3 20.54 18.07 0.33
CA LEU A 3 20.33 17.04 1.33
C LEU A 3 19.92 15.77 0.58
N LEU A 4 20.59 14.68 0.90
CA LEU A 4 20.23 13.33 0.48
C LEU A 4 18.71 13.22 0.58
N SER A 5 18.03 13.02 -0.56
CA SER A 5 16.61 12.70 -0.58
C SER A 5 16.34 11.64 0.48
N SER A 6 15.30 11.82 1.30
CA SER A 6 14.92 10.87 2.35
C SER A 6 15.10 9.43 1.84
N PRO A 7 15.71 8.53 2.64
CA PRO A 7 16.01 7.19 2.16
C PRO A 7 14.71 6.52 1.67
N PRO A 8 14.82 5.64 0.66
CA PRO A 8 13.65 4.94 0.16
C PRO A 8 12.92 4.24 1.32
N SER A 9 11.61 4.44 1.41
CA SER A 9 10.83 4.01 2.58
C SER A 9 10.00 2.77 2.25
N PRO A 10 10.00 1.73 3.09
CA PRO A 10 9.12 0.60 2.94
C PRO A 10 7.68 1.00 3.24
N VAL A 11 6.75 0.64 2.36
CA VAL A 11 5.32 0.93 2.46
C VAL A 11 4.49 -0.27 2.00
N PHE A 12 3.22 -0.30 2.35
CA PHE A 12 2.35 -1.46 2.14
C PHE A 12 1.30 -1.19 1.07
N HIS A 13 1.05 -2.15 0.19
CA HIS A 13 0.01 -2.11 -0.82
C HIS A 13 -0.88 -3.35 -0.73
N GLY A 14 -2.16 -3.14 -0.43
CA GLY A 14 -3.17 -4.19 -0.43
C GLY A 14 -3.85 -4.29 -1.79
N SER A 15 -4.05 -5.51 -2.27
CA SER A 15 -4.76 -5.80 -3.52
C SER A 15 -5.45 -7.17 -3.41
N ALA A 16 -6.37 -7.46 -4.32
CA ALA A 16 -6.92 -8.82 -4.45
C ALA A 16 -5.78 -9.83 -4.66
N GLU A 17 -5.89 -11.01 -4.03
CA GLU A 17 -4.78 -11.97 -4.02
C GLU A 17 -4.42 -12.45 -5.43
N GLU A 18 -5.38 -12.53 -6.36
CA GLU A 18 -5.13 -12.88 -7.77
C GLU A 18 -4.24 -11.87 -8.52
N ASN A 19 -4.05 -10.66 -7.99
CA ASN A 19 -3.21 -9.63 -8.62
C ASN A 19 -1.75 -9.69 -8.17
N ILE A 20 -1.43 -10.41 -7.09
CA ILE A 20 -0.10 -10.33 -6.43
C ILE A 20 1.02 -10.71 -7.39
N ASP A 21 0.90 -11.83 -8.10
CA ASP A 21 1.94 -12.30 -9.02
C ASP A 21 2.16 -11.31 -10.18
N ALA A 22 1.08 -10.74 -10.71
CA ALA A 22 1.15 -9.74 -11.77
C ALA A 22 1.84 -8.45 -11.29
N ILE A 23 1.59 -8.04 -10.03
CA ILE A 23 2.23 -6.88 -9.41
C ILE A 23 3.73 -7.13 -9.19
N CYS A 24 4.10 -8.33 -8.72
CA CYS A 24 5.50 -8.69 -8.55
C CYS A 24 6.26 -8.72 -9.88
N ALA A 25 5.63 -9.21 -10.95
CA ALA A 25 6.25 -9.30 -12.27
C ALA A 25 6.35 -7.95 -12.99
N ASN A 26 5.34 -7.09 -12.86
CA ASN A 26 5.18 -5.92 -13.73
C ASN A 26 5.11 -4.57 -12.99
N GLY A 27 5.11 -4.58 -11.65
CA GLY A 27 4.74 -3.41 -10.85
C GLY A 27 3.23 -3.12 -10.87
N LEU A 28 2.85 -1.96 -10.34
CA LEU A 28 1.46 -1.49 -10.40
C LEU A 28 1.18 -0.88 -11.78
N ASP A 29 -0.02 -1.13 -12.30
CA ASP A 29 -0.46 -0.68 -13.62
C ASP A 29 -1.21 0.66 -13.54
N PRO A 30 -0.62 1.77 -14.02
CA PRO A 30 -1.24 3.10 -13.96
C PRO A 30 -2.55 3.20 -14.73
N THR A 31 -2.79 2.32 -15.72
CA THR A 31 -4.01 2.32 -16.53
C THR A 31 -5.23 1.84 -15.74
N LYS A 32 -5.01 1.17 -14.60
CA LYS A 32 -6.07 0.70 -13.68
C LYS A 32 -6.43 1.72 -12.60
N ARG A 33 -5.75 2.87 -12.54
CA ARG A 33 -6.04 3.95 -11.59
C ARG A 33 -7.46 4.49 -11.80
N GLY A 34 -8.11 4.92 -10.72
CA GLY A 34 -9.38 5.65 -10.78
C GLY A 34 -10.63 4.81 -11.04
N ILE A 35 -10.50 3.50 -11.34
CA ILE A 35 -11.66 2.58 -11.46
C ILE A 35 -12.52 2.61 -10.19
N ASN A 36 -11.89 2.79 -9.02
CA ASN A 36 -12.56 2.92 -7.72
C ASN A 36 -12.51 4.35 -7.15
N GLY A 37 -12.24 5.36 -7.99
CA GLY A 37 -11.97 6.74 -7.56
C GLY A 37 -10.58 6.94 -6.95
N GLN A 38 -10.21 8.20 -6.71
CA GLN A 38 -8.95 8.61 -6.09
C GLN A 38 -9.18 9.78 -5.13
N ALA A 39 -9.27 9.49 -3.83
CA ALA A 39 -9.67 10.45 -2.81
C ALA A 39 -8.61 11.53 -2.49
N HIS A 40 -7.34 11.23 -2.72
CA HIS A 40 -6.20 12.07 -2.33
C HIS A 40 -5.31 12.44 -3.52
N GLY A 41 -5.87 12.40 -4.73
CA GLY A 41 -5.16 12.73 -5.96
C GLY A 41 -4.63 11.53 -6.71
N LYS A 42 -3.99 11.81 -7.84
CA LYS A 42 -3.60 10.82 -8.85
C LYS A 42 -2.36 10.03 -8.40
N GLY A 43 -2.48 8.71 -8.33
CA GLY A 43 -1.35 7.81 -8.14
C GLY A 43 -1.74 6.47 -7.52
N GLU A 44 -0.74 5.67 -7.21
CA GLU A 44 -0.87 4.47 -6.40
C GLU A 44 -0.81 4.81 -4.91
N TYR A 45 -1.67 4.16 -4.15
CA TYR A 45 -1.86 4.44 -2.73
C TYR A 45 -1.12 3.38 -1.92
N PHE A 46 -0.35 3.83 -0.95
CA PHE A 46 0.39 2.99 -0.02
C PHE A 46 0.12 3.40 1.41
N GLY A 47 -0.04 2.41 2.28
CA GLY A 47 -0.06 2.61 3.72
C GLY A 47 1.37 2.66 4.26
N ILE A 48 1.63 3.58 5.19
CA ILE A 48 2.85 3.56 6.00
C ILE A 48 2.82 2.34 6.94
N ASP A 49 1.63 1.96 7.42
CA ASP A 49 1.40 0.77 8.24
C ASP A 49 0.54 -0.26 7.50
N ALA A 50 0.80 -1.55 7.73
CA ALA A 50 0.08 -2.66 7.09
C ALA A 50 -1.45 -2.59 7.29
N GLY A 51 -1.90 -2.10 8.46
CA GLY A 51 -3.31 -1.97 8.79
C GLY A 51 -4.08 -0.99 7.88
N ILE A 52 -3.40 0.01 7.32
CA ILE A 52 -4.00 0.94 6.34
C ILE A 52 -4.29 0.21 5.01
N SER A 53 -3.43 -0.72 4.64
CA SER A 53 -3.52 -1.46 3.38
C SER A 53 -4.34 -2.75 3.48
N GLN A 54 -4.52 -3.31 4.68
CA GLN A 54 -5.23 -4.57 4.90
C GLN A 54 -6.66 -4.60 4.34
N PRO A 55 -7.51 -3.57 4.48
CA PRO A 55 -8.86 -3.57 3.91
C PRO A 55 -8.88 -3.74 2.38
N TYR A 56 -7.80 -3.34 1.69
CA TYR A 56 -7.66 -3.46 0.24
C TYR A 56 -7.23 -4.85 -0.22
N CYS A 57 -6.92 -5.76 0.70
CA CYS A 57 -6.60 -7.17 0.38
C CYS A 57 -7.84 -7.99 -0.04
N ARG A 58 -9.06 -7.42 0.08
CA ARG A 58 -10.34 -8.04 -0.34
C ARG A 58 -10.58 -9.44 0.24
N GLY A 59 -10.21 -9.64 1.52
CA GLY A 59 -10.30 -10.95 2.19
C GLY A 59 -9.15 -11.91 1.87
N GLY A 60 -8.25 -11.53 0.96
CA GLY A 60 -7.00 -12.23 0.70
C GLY A 60 -6.03 -12.15 1.88
N ARG A 61 -5.03 -13.04 1.86
CA ARG A 61 -4.04 -13.19 2.95
C ARG A 61 -2.66 -12.67 2.59
N LYS A 62 -2.57 -11.95 1.47
CA LYS A 62 -1.32 -11.43 0.94
C LYS A 62 -1.39 -9.92 0.72
N MET A 63 -0.28 -9.26 0.97
CA MET A 63 -0.05 -7.87 0.58
C MET A 63 1.36 -7.71 0.06
N VAL A 64 1.60 -6.66 -0.73
CA VAL A 64 2.92 -6.37 -1.28
C VAL A 64 3.55 -5.23 -0.51
N VAL A 65 4.79 -5.42 -0.06
CA VAL A 65 5.65 -4.35 0.45
C VAL A 65 6.36 -3.73 -0.73
N PHE A 66 6.31 -2.41 -0.82
CA PHE A 66 7.03 -1.62 -1.80
C PHE A 66 8.12 -0.81 -1.10
N VAL A 67 9.19 -0.52 -1.83
CA VAL A 67 10.07 0.60 -1.52
C VAL A 67 9.68 1.78 -2.40
N VAL A 68 9.52 2.97 -1.82
CA VAL A 68 9.17 4.18 -2.56
C VAL A 68 10.19 5.29 -2.41
N LEU A 69 10.35 6.08 -3.47
CA LEU A 69 11.10 7.33 -3.47
C LEU A 69 10.17 8.49 -3.09
N LEU A 70 10.56 9.30 -2.10
CA LEU A 70 9.77 10.40 -1.58
C LEU A 70 10.17 11.77 -2.14
N ASP A 71 10.89 11.80 -3.27
CA ASP A 71 11.22 13.06 -3.92
C ASP A 71 9.91 13.74 -4.42
N PRO A 72 9.74 15.05 -4.16
CA PRO A 72 8.50 15.76 -4.51
C PRO A 72 8.10 15.68 -5.99
N SER A 73 9.03 15.38 -6.91
CA SER A 73 8.71 15.27 -8.34
C SER A 73 7.89 14.02 -8.69
N GLY A 74 7.76 13.05 -7.79
CA GLY A 74 6.95 11.84 -8.00
C GLY A 74 5.88 11.57 -6.96
N VAL A 75 5.87 12.30 -5.85
CA VAL A 75 4.86 12.21 -4.78
C VAL A 75 3.69 13.14 -5.08
N THR A 76 2.47 12.62 -4.98
CA THR A 76 1.25 13.44 -5.04
C THR A 76 0.78 13.85 -3.65
N VAL A 77 0.82 12.93 -2.70
CA VAL A 77 0.48 13.20 -1.29
C VAL A 77 1.39 12.40 -0.39
N GLU A 78 1.88 13.03 0.66
CA GLU A 78 2.42 12.39 1.86
C GLU A 78 1.60 12.91 3.05
N CYS A 79 0.93 12.02 3.78
CA CYS A 79 0.01 12.41 4.85
C CYS A 79 0.26 11.58 6.11
N GLU A 80 1.03 12.14 7.04
CA GLU A 80 1.34 11.53 8.34
C GLU A 80 0.09 11.26 9.18
N GLN A 81 -0.91 12.13 9.14
CA GLN A 81 -2.15 11.96 9.91
C GLN A 81 -2.97 10.75 9.44
N ARG A 82 -2.92 10.44 8.14
CA ARG A 82 -3.60 9.29 7.53
C ARG A 82 -2.68 8.09 7.34
N ARG A 83 -1.41 8.21 7.75
CA ARG A 83 -0.36 7.20 7.64
C ARG A 83 -0.29 6.61 6.23
N MET A 84 -0.25 7.47 5.20
CA MET A 84 -0.26 7.05 3.81
C MET A 84 0.53 7.97 2.88
N VAL A 85 0.91 7.42 1.72
CA VAL A 85 1.56 8.14 0.62
C VAL A 85 0.91 7.77 -0.72
N VAL A 86 0.87 8.73 -1.65
CA VAL A 86 0.40 8.55 -3.02
C VAL A 86 1.54 8.85 -3.99
N ILE A 87 1.98 7.85 -4.73
CA ILE A 87 3.07 7.96 -5.71
C ILE A 87 2.46 7.99 -7.11
N ASN A 88 2.76 9.01 -7.90
CA ASN A 88 2.19 9.17 -9.25
C ASN A 88 3.09 8.60 -10.36
N ARG A 89 4.40 8.54 -10.10
CA ARG A 89 5.41 8.06 -11.07
C ARG A 89 5.73 6.58 -10.82
N PRO A 90 5.49 5.68 -11.80
CA PRO A 90 5.82 4.26 -11.66
C PRO A 90 7.28 3.97 -11.29
N GLU A 91 8.21 4.81 -11.76
CA GLU A 91 9.64 4.70 -11.47
C GLU A 91 10.02 5.06 -10.02
N PHE A 92 9.06 5.53 -9.20
CA PHE A 92 9.28 5.89 -7.78
C PHE A 92 8.79 4.81 -6.81
N GLN A 93 8.47 3.63 -7.31
CA GLN A 93 7.96 2.51 -6.53
C GLN A 93 8.55 1.20 -7.04
N LEU A 94 8.93 0.31 -6.14
CA LEU A 94 9.47 -1.01 -6.46
C LEU A 94 8.87 -2.06 -5.53
N PRO A 95 8.20 -3.11 -6.06
CA PRO A 95 7.80 -4.25 -5.24
C PRO A 95 9.04 -4.89 -4.61
N LEU A 96 9.06 -5.02 -3.28
CA LEU A 96 10.19 -5.57 -2.52
C LEU A 96 9.91 -7.00 -2.03
N ALA A 97 8.73 -7.22 -1.45
CA ALA A 97 8.38 -8.49 -0.83
C ALA A 97 6.87 -8.71 -0.82
N VAL A 98 6.45 -9.97 -0.69
CA VAL A 98 5.07 -10.34 -0.41
C VAL A 98 4.99 -10.79 1.05
N LEU A 99 4.09 -10.17 1.81
CA LEU A 99 3.75 -10.61 3.16
C LEU A 99 2.55 -11.53 3.08
N THR A 100 2.64 -12.69 3.73
CA THR A 100 1.49 -13.57 3.97
C THR A 100 1.11 -13.47 5.43
N PHE A 101 -0.16 -13.24 5.73
CA PHE A 101 -0.67 -13.08 7.09
C PHE A 101 -1.90 -13.96 7.33
N GLU A 102 -2.14 -14.28 8.60
CA GLU A 102 -3.32 -15.03 8.99
C GLU A 102 -4.53 -14.08 9.17
N PRO A 103 -5.75 -14.52 8.83
CA PRO A 103 -6.94 -13.77 9.20
C PRO A 103 -6.98 -13.62 10.71
N GLN A 104 -7.24 -12.40 11.21
CA GLN A 104 -7.63 -12.24 12.60
C GLN A 104 -8.89 -13.08 12.84
N PRO A 105 -8.90 -14.02 13.80
CA PRO A 105 -10.14 -14.70 14.16
C PRO A 105 -11.15 -13.62 14.57
N PRO A 106 -12.45 -13.83 14.30
CA PRO A 106 -13.48 -12.89 14.72
C PRO A 106 -13.30 -12.58 16.22
N PRO A 107 -13.52 -11.33 16.65
CA PRO A 107 -13.47 -11.00 18.07
C PRO A 107 -14.32 -12.01 18.84
N GLN A 108 -13.71 -12.71 19.79
CA GLN A 108 -14.47 -13.63 20.64
C GLN A 108 -15.42 -12.76 21.46
N HIS A 109 -16.72 -12.82 21.14
CA HIS A 109 -17.73 -12.28 22.02
C HIS A 109 -17.69 -13.13 23.30
N HIS A 110 -17.02 -12.63 24.34
CA HIS A 110 -17.20 -13.16 25.68
C HIS A 110 -18.70 -12.99 26.01
N ALA A 111 -19.43 -14.11 26.01
CA ALA A 111 -20.76 -14.11 26.57
C ALA A 111 -20.65 -13.63 28.03
N PRO A 112 -21.50 -12.69 28.47
CA PRO A 112 -21.52 -12.32 29.87
C PRO A 112 -21.80 -13.57 30.73
N PRO A 113 -21.17 -13.68 31.91
CA PRO A 113 -21.41 -14.82 32.80
C PRO A 113 -22.90 -14.92 33.14
N ALA A 114 -23.38 -16.17 33.22
CA ALA A 114 -24.75 -16.53 33.56
C ALA A 114 -25.14 -16.12 34.99
#